data_AF-A0A2M8C588-F1
#
_entry.id   AF-A0A2M8C588-F1
#
_cell.length_a   1.000
_cell.length_b   1.000
_cell.length_c   1.000
_cell.angle_alpha   90.00
_cell.angle_beta   90.00
_cell.angle_gamma   90.00
#
_symmetry.space_group_name_H-M   'P 1'
#
loop_
_entity.id
_entity.type
_entity.pdbx_description
1 polymer ?
#
loop_
_entity_poly.entity_id
_entity_poly.type
_entity_poly.pdbx_seq_one_letter_code
_entity_poly.pdbx_strand_id
1 'polypeptide(L)' 'MPIGYDIKPRIVPKEADVLIIGAGANGLEAGAYLAKAGVKVVVLEKRFEMGGGLLTE' A
#
# COMPACT_ATOMS: atom_id res chain seq x y z
N MET A 1 -12.47 0.23 22.90
CA MET A 1 -11.11 0.00 23.44
C MET A 1 -10.27 -0.52 22.28
N PRO A 2 -9.43 0.28 21.60
CA PRO A 2 -8.66 -0.27 20.51
C PRO A 2 -7.50 -1.07 21.10
N ILE A 3 -7.54 -2.37 20.82
CA ILE A 3 -6.45 -3.32 20.95
C ILE A 3 -5.19 -2.76 20.29
N GLY A 4 -4.12 -2.62 21.06
CA GLY A 4 -2.84 -2.11 20.58
C GLY A 4 -2.25 -3.04 19.52
N TYR A 5 -2.21 -2.57 18.28
CA TYR A 5 -1.37 -3.18 17.25
C TYR A 5 0.07 -2.75 17.54
N ASP A 6 0.93 -3.70 17.89
CA ASP A 6 2.37 -3.47 17.96
C ASP A 6 2.87 -3.10 16.55
N ILE A 7 3.03 -1.81 16.30
CA ILE A 7 3.46 -1.28 15.01
C ILE A 7 4.97 -1.46 14.93
N LYS A 8 5.42 -2.65 14.54
CA LYS A 8 6.80 -2.82 14.09
C LYS A 8 7.04 -1.84 12.94
N PRO A 9 8.16 -1.09 12.92
CA PRO A 9 8.45 -0.20 11.81
C PRO A 9 8.41 -1.03 10.53
N ARG A 10 7.40 -0.79 9.68
CA ARG A 10 7.28 -1.47 8.40
C ARG A 10 8.50 -1.04 7.60
N ILE A 11 9.39 -1.98 7.29
CA ILE A 11 10.59 -1.69 6.51
C ILE A 11 10.11 -1.24 5.14
N VAL A 12 10.15 0.08 4.90
CA VAL A 12 9.91 0.66 3.58
C VAL A 12 11.21 0.51 2.80
N PRO A 13 11.19 -0.10 1.60
CA PRO A 13 12.36 -0.11 0.74
C PRO A 13 12.84 1.33 0.51
N LYS A 14 14.16 1.56 0.68
CA LYS A 14 14.74 2.89 0.40
C LYS A 14 14.66 3.28 -1.08
N GLU A 15 14.49 2.30 -1.95
CA GLU A 15 14.51 2.47 -3.40
C GLU A 15 13.36 1.70 -4.05
N ALA A 16 12.67 2.37 -4.97
CA ALA A 16 11.64 1.83 -5.84
C ALA A 16 11.68 2.62 -7.16
N ASP A 17 11.31 1.97 -8.25
CA ASP A 17 11.17 2.66 -9.55
C ASP A 17 9.92 3.55 -9.56
N VAL A 18 8.86 3.10 -8.85
CA VAL A 18 7.59 3.82 -8.73
C VAL A 18 7.10 3.78 -7.28
N LEU A 19 6.67 4.95 -6.79
CA LEU A 19 6.00 5.11 -5.50
C LEU A 19 4.54 5.53 -5.72
N ILE A 20 3.61 4.75 -5.18
CA ILE A 20 2.17 5.01 -5.22
C ILE A 20 1.70 5.42 -3.82
N ILE A 21 1.01 6.56 -3.74
CA ILE A 21 0.42 7.06 -2.50
C ILE A 21 -1.09 6.78 -2.53
N GLY A 22 -1.55 5.96 -1.58
CA GLY A 22 -2.92 5.50 -1.43
C GLY A 22 -3.10 4.05 -1.88
N ALA A 23 -3.52 3.16 -0.98
CA ALA A 23 -3.88 1.77 -1.28
C ALA A 23 -5.40 1.62 -1.52
N GLY A 24 -5.99 2.55 -2.28
CA GLY A 24 -7.34 2.42 -2.83
C GLY A 24 -7.36 1.57 -4.11
N ALA A 25 -8.55 1.36 -4.68
CA ALA A 25 -8.73 0.54 -5.89
C ALA A 25 -7.75 0.90 -7.02
N ASN A 26 -7.70 2.19 -7.40
CA ASN A 26 -6.84 2.66 -8.48
C ASN A 26 -5.34 2.49 -8.17
N GLY A 27 -4.93 2.74 -6.93
CA GLY A 27 -3.53 2.63 -6.52
C GLY A 27 -3.04 1.18 -6.52
N LEU A 28 -3.90 0.26 -6.06
CA LEU A 28 -3.63 -1.17 -6.09
C LEU A 28 -3.64 -1.72 -7.52
N GLU A 29 -4.59 -1.30 -8.35
CA GLU A 29 -4.66 -1.70 -9.76
C GLU A 29 -3.42 -1.24 -10.54
N ALA A 30 -3.08 0.05 -10.46
CA ALA A 30 -1.89 0.60 -11.09
C ALA A 30 -0.61 -0.09 -10.62
N GLY A 31 -0.49 -0.30 -9.30
CA GLY A 31 0.65 -1.00 -8.72
C GLY A 31 0.75 -2.45 -9.18
N ALA A 32 -0.37 -3.16 -9.30
CA ALA A 32 -0.41 -4.53 -9.78
C ALA A 32 0.03 -4.64 -11.24
N TYR A 33 -0.44 -3.75 -12.12
CA TYR A 33 -0.03 -3.76 -13.53
C TYR A 33 1.46 -3.42 -13.71
N LEU A 34 1.96 -2.43 -12.98
CA LEU A 34 3.37 -2.06 -13.02
C LEU A 34 4.25 -3.19 -12.47
N ALA A 35 3.87 -3.80 -11.35
CA ALA A 35 4.58 -4.95 -10.80
C ALA A 35 4.57 -6.14 -11.76
N LYS A 36 3.44 -6.40 -12.44
CA LYS A 36 3.32 -7.43 -13.48
C LYS A 36 4.24 -7.17 -14.68
N ALA A 37 4.51 -5.91 -15.00
CA ALA A 37 5.47 -5.50 -16.02
C ALA A 37 6.94 -5.57 -15.53
N GLY A 38 7.19 -6.02 -14.30
CA GLY A 38 8.53 -6.16 -13.72
C GLY A 38 9.07 -4.90 -13.03
N VAL A 39 8.24 -3.87 -12.84
CA VAL A 39 8.63 -2.63 -12.17
C VAL A 39 8.65 -2.81 -10.66
N LYS A 40 9.69 -2.31 -9.98
CA LYS A 40 9.75 -2.33 -8.52
C LYS A 40 8.87 -1.22 -7.95
N VAL A 41 7.66 -1.58 -7.54
CA VAL A 41 6.65 -0.64 -7.03
C VAL A 41 6.55 -0.70 -5.50
N VAL A 42 6.44 0.45 -4.85
CA VAL A 42 6.06 0.58 -3.44
C VAL A 42 4.72 1.32 -3.35
N VAL A 43 3.76 0.76 -2.61
CA VAL A 43 2.47 1.40 -2.32
C VAL A 43 2.43 1.77 -0.84
N LEU A 44 2.12 3.03 -0.54
CA LEU A 44 1.99 3.54 0.83
C LEU A 44 0.55 3.94 1.12
N GLU A 45 0.02 3.56 2.27
CA GLU A 45 -1.31 3.93 2.74
C GLU A 45 -1.22 4.44 4.18
N LYS A 46 -2.01 5.47 4.51
CA LYS A 46 -2.02 6.06 5.86
C LYS A 46 -2.78 5.19 6.85
N ARG A 47 -3.78 4.43 6.36
CA ARG A 47 -4.59 3.48 7.14
C ARG A 47 -3.86 2.15 7.28
N PHE A 48 -4.28 1.35 8.27
CA PHE A 48 -3.78 -0.02 8.42
C PHE A 48 -4.49 -0.99 7.47
N GLU A 49 -5.61 -0.56 6.91
CA GLU A 49 -6.44 -1.28 5.96
C GLU A 49 -6.23 -0.76 4.53
N MET A 50 -6.32 -1.68 3.57
CA MET A 50 -6.33 -1.37 2.13
C MET A 50 -7.77 -1.34 1.59
N GLY A 51 -7.99 -0.73 0.44
CA GLY A 51 -9.30 -0.64 -0.23
C GLY A 51 -9.85 0.78 -0.35
N GLY A 52 -9.29 1.75 0.39
CA GLY A 52 -9.66 3.16 0.27
C GLY A 52 -11.15 3.41 0.53
N GLY A 53 -11.87 3.91 -0.46
CA GLY A 53 -13.32 4.16 -0.39
C GLY A 53 -14.20 2.92 -0.60
N LEU A 54 -13.61 1.78 -0.95
CA LEU A 54 -14.32 0.50 -1.16
C LEU A 54 -14.11 -0.49 0.00
N LEU A 55 -13.44 -0.06 1.07
CA LEU A 55 -13.27 -0.88 2.26
C LEU A 55 -14.64 -1.17 2.90
N THR A 56 -14.95 -2.44 3.09
CA THR A 56 -16.09 -2.90 3.90
C THR A 56 -15.58 -3.30 5.29
N GLU A 57 -16.45 -3.17 6.30
CA GLU A 57 -16.19 -3.57 7.69
C GLU A 57 -16.10 -5.10 7.86
#